data_AF-A0AAE6KW62-F1
#
_entry.id   AF-A0AAE6KW62-F1
#
_cell.length_a   1.000
_cell.length_b   1.000
_cell.length_c   1.000
_cell.angle_alpha   90.00
_cell.angle_beta   90.00
_cell.angle_gamma   90.00
#
_symmetry.space_group_name_H-M   'P 1'
#
loop_
_entity.id
_entity.type
_entity.pdbx_description
1 polymer ?
#
loop_
_entity_poly.entity_id
_entity_poly.type
_entity_poly.pdbx_seq_one_letter_code
_entity_poly.pdbx_strand_id
1 'polypeptide(L)'
;MSDLIAHNLIAPYLSSMSMDDPLSLDRQICFPLYAAARAMTQAYAPLLSRLGLTYPQYLVLLVLWETDGETVKGMGERLYLDSGTLTPLLKRMESQGLVRRERSAEDARSVRIYLTSEGRALRRKATSIPEAMACKLGLTLEEATRLRRDVQRLFEVLSQSHVDSAK
;
A
#
# COMPACT_ATOMS: atom_id res chain seq x y z
N MET A 1 -49.40 -32.29 -29.86
CA MET A 1 -48.58 -32.94 -30.89
C MET A 1 -47.91 -31.83 -31.65
N SER A 2 -46.59 -31.66 -31.43
CA SER A 2 -45.58 -30.97 -32.25
C SER A 2 -45.84 -29.51 -32.69
N ASP A 3 -44.96 -28.52 -32.53
CA ASP A 3 -43.51 -28.42 -32.26
C ASP A 3 -43.29 -27.06 -31.55
N LEU A 4 -42.64 -26.89 -30.40
CA LEU A 4 -41.24 -27.19 -30.04
C LEU A 4 -40.22 -26.87 -31.14
N ILE A 5 -39.98 -25.57 -31.41
CA ILE A 5 -38.65 -24.97 -31.68
C ILE A 5 -38.81 -23.44 -31.46
N ALA A 6 -38.84 -23.05 -30.19
CA ALA A 6 -38.43 -21.71 -29.73
C ALA A 6 -37.26 -21.86 -28.75
N HIS A 7 -36.45 -22.90 -28.95
CA HIS A 7 -35.31 -23.21 -28.10
C HIS A 7 -34.10 -23.40 -29.02
N ASN A 8 -33.02 -22.71 -28.66
CA ASN A 8 -31.64 -23.04 -29.03
C ASN A 8 -30.97 -22.37 -30.25
N LEU A 9 -31.20 -21.08 -30.49
CA LEU A 9 -30.22 -20.26 -31.22
C LEU A 9 -29.40 -19.31 -30.32
N ILE A 10 -29.71 -19.21 -29.02
CA ILE A 10 -28.96 -18.36 -28.08
C ILE A 10 -27.90 -19.15 -27.29
N ALA A 11 -28.10 -20.45 -27.04
CA ALA A 11 -27.15 -21.24 -26.24
C ALA A 11 -25.75 -21.39 -26.87
N PRO A 12 -25.59 -21.56 -28.21
CA PRO A 12 -24.26 -21.54 -28.82
C PRO A 12 -23.64 -20.13 -28.86
N TYR A 13 -24.48 -19.08 -28.82
CA TYR A 13 -24.05 -17.68 -28.90
C TYR A 13 -23.57 -17.14 -27.55
N LEU A 14 -24.13 -17.63 -26.43
CA LEU A 14 -23.69 -17.27 -25.08
C LEU A 14 -22.53 -18.13 -24.57
N SER A 15 -22.27 -19.29 -25.19
CA SER A 15 -21.17 -20.18 -24.78
C SER A 15 -19.80 -19.75 -25.31
N SER A 16 -19.72 -18.74 -26.19
CA SER A 16 -18.49 -18.28 -26.83
C SER A 16 -18.02 -16.87 -26.41
N MET A 17 -18.66 -16.22 -25.44
CA MET A 17 -18.16 -14.95 -24.88
C MET A 17 -17.17 -15.20 -23.74
N SER A 18 -15.93 -15.48 -24.20
CA SER A 18 -14.63 -15.16 -23.59
C SER A 18 -14.29 -15.72 -22.21
N MET A 19 -14.37 -17.04 -22.04
CA MET A 19 -13.42 -17.74 -21.16
C MET A 19 -12.06 -17.98 -21.84
N ASP A 20 -11.67 -17.21 -22.87
CA ASP A 20 -10.41 -17.39 -23.61
C ASP A 20 -9.66 -16.10 -23.94
N ASP A 21 -10.13 -14.92 -23.51
CA ASP A 21 -9.37 -13.69 -23.74
C ASP A 21 -8.29 -13.50 -22.66
N PRO A 22 -6.98 -13.67 -22.99
CA PRO A 22 -5.90 -13.45 -22.03
C PRO A 22 -5.79 -11.99 -21.57
N LEU A 23 -6.46 -11.04 -22.23
CA LEU A 23 -6.51 -9.62 -21.86
C LEU A 23 -7.77 -9.24 -21.08
N SER A 24 -8.66 -10.21 -20.80
CA SER A 24 -9.82 -9.98 -19.93
C SER A 24 -9.37 -9.52 -18.54
N LEU A 25 -9.99 -8.46 -18.04
CA LEU A 25 -9.63 -7.82 -16.77
C LEU A 25 -9.76 -8.78 -15.58
N ASP A 26 -10.79 -9.63 -15.59
CA ASP A 26 -11.07 -10.60 -14.53
C ASP A 26 -10.01 -11.71 -14.44
N ARG A 27 -9.16 -11.83 -15.46
CA ARG A 27 -8.01 -12.76 -15.49
C ARG A 27 -6.71 -12.11 -15.03
N GLN A 28 -6.66 -10.79 -14.93
CA GLN A 28 -5.46 -10.07 -14.55
C GLN A 28 -5.30 -10.08 -13.04
N ILE A 29 -4.36 -10.87 -12.50
CA ILE A 29 -4.05 -10.90 -11.06
C ILE A 29 -3.68 -9.50 -10.50
N CYS A 30 -3.11 -8.62 -11.32
CA CYS A 30 -2.73 -7.28 -10.92
C CYS A 30 -3.94 -6.35 -10.67
N PHE A 31 -5.08 -6.62 -11.32
CA PHE A 31 -6.25 -5.76 -11.21
C PHE A 31 -6.91 -5.79 -9.81
N PRO A 32 -7.25 -6.95 -9.21
CA PRO A 32 -7.79 -6.98 -7.85
C PRO A 32 -6.77 -6.45 -6.84
N LEU A 33 -5.45 -6.63 -7.06
CA LEU A 33 -4.43 -6.03 -6.20
C LEU A 33 -4.43 -4.50 -6.27
N TYR A 34 -4.47 -3.93 -7.48
CA TYR A 34 -4.59 -2.49 -7.69
C TYR A 34 -5.86 -1.91 -7.05
N ALA A 35 -7.01 -2.57 -7.30
CA ALA A 35 -8.29 -2.17 -6.75
C ALA A 35 -8.29 -2.25 -5.21
N ALA A 36 -7.73 -3.32 -4.64
CA ALA A 36 -7.59 -3.51 -3.20
C ALA A 36 -6.66 -2.48 -2.56
N ALA A 37 -5.51 -2.16 -3.18
CA ALA A 37 -4.59 -1.13 -2.67
C ALA A 37 -5.25 0.26 -2.64
N ARG A 38 -6.02 0.61 -3.67
CA ARG A 38 -6.82 1.84 -3.69
C ARG A 38 -7.89 1.83 -2.61
N ALA A 39 -8.65 0.74 -2.48
CA ALA A 39 -9.69 0.59 -1.46
C ALA A 39 -9.12 0.66 -0.03
N MET A 40 -7.94 0.05 0.20
CA MET A 40 -7.23 0.12 1.47
C MET A 40 -6.90 1.58 1.82
N THR A 41 -6.31 2.32 0.87
CA THR A 41 -5.98 3.74 1.06
C THR A 41 -7.23 4.57 1.40
N GLN A 42 -8.36 4.30 0.73
CA GLN A 42 -9.65 4.95 1.00
C GLN A 42 -10.22 4.59 2.38
N ALA A 43 -10.04 3.35 2.84
CA ALA A 43 -10.48 2.92 4.16
C ALA A 43 -9.70 3.61 5.30
N TYR A 44 -8.41 3.89 5.10
CA TYR A 44 -7.59 4.66 6.04
C TYR A 44 -7.93 6.16 6.06
N ALA A 45 -8.33 6.73 4.92
CA ALA A 45 -8.52 8.18 4.76
C ALA A 45 -9.36 8.86 5.87
N PRO A 46 -10.56 8.38 6.25
CA PRO A 46 -11.35 9.03 7.30
C PRO A 46 -10.77 8.87 8.72
N LEU A 47 -9.93 7.85 8.95
CA LEU A 47 -9.25 7.66 10.23
C LEU A 47 -8.07 8.62 10.35
N LEU A 48 -7.30 8.76 9.27
CA LEU A 48 -6.11 9.60 9.21
C LEU A 48 -6.43 11.09 9.09
N SER A 49 -7.52 11.45 8.42
CA SER A 49 -7.94 12.86 8.29
C SER A 49 -8.21 13.52 9.65
N ARG A 50 -8.73 12.75 10.63
CA ARG A 50 -8.93 13.19 12.02
C ARG A 50 -7.63 13.55 12.73
N LEU A 51 -6.51 13.03 12.25
CA LEU A 51 -5.16 13.30 12.76
C LEU A 51 -4.39 14.31 11.89
N GLY A 52 -5.00 14.84 10.82
CA GLY A 52 -4.33 15.68 9.84
C GLY A 52 -3.30 14.94 8.99
N LEU A 53 -3.45 13.62 8.84
CA LEU A 53 -2.49 12.75 8.15
C LEU A 53 -3.05 12.23 6.83
N THR A 54 -2.14 11.97 5.89
CA THR A 54 -2.37 11.11 4.71
C THR A 54 -1.79 9.72 4.92
N TYR A 55 -2.20 8.74 4.12
CA TYR A 55 -1.69 7.37 4.23
C TYR A 55 -0.16 7.28 4.11
N PRO A 56 0.52 7.94 3.14
CA PRO A 56 1.98 7.93 3.09
C PRO A 56 2.64 8.57 4.32
N GLN A 57 2.07 9.66 4.87
CA GLN A 57 2.61 10.29 6.09
C GLN A 57 2.47 9.37 7.30
N TYR A 58 1.38 8.62 7.39
CA TYR A 58 1.18 7.61 8.43
C TYR A 58 2.24 6.50 8.33
N LEU A 59 2.55 6.01 7.13
CA LEU A 59 3.61 5.01 6.95
C LEU A 59 5.00 5.53 7.39
N VAL A 60 5.33 6.78 7.06
CA VAL A 60 6.56 7.43 7.56
C VAL A 60 6.57 7.50 9.09
N LEU A 61 5.45 7.86 9.71
CA LEU A 61 5.36 7.91 11.17
C LEU A 61 5.46 6.52 11.82
N LEU A 62 4.91 5.47 11.21
CA LEU A 62 5.10 4.10 11.69
C LEU A 62 6.58 3.72 11.74
N VAL A 63 7.32 4.00 10.66
CA VAL A 63 8.77 3.79 10.57
C VAL A 63 9.51 4.53 11.69
N LEU A 64 9.20 5.82 11.88
CA LEU A 64 9.87 6.67 12.86
C LEU A 64 9.45 6.39 14.32
N TRP A 65 8.23 5.90 14.56
CA TRP A 65 7.79 5.48 15.89
C TRP A 65 8.42 4.15 16.33
N GLU A 66 8.86 3.32 15.38
CA GLU A 66 9.64 2.13 15.64
C GLU A 66 11.12 2.45 15.81
N THR A 67 11.67 3.32 14.96
CA THR A 67 13.07 3.73 15.00
C THR A 67 13.18 5.19 14.59
N ASP A 68 13.44 6.08 15.55
CA ASP A 68 13.58 7.51 15.28
C ASP A 68 14.95 7.84 14.66
N GLY A 69 15.04 8.94 13.94
CA GLY A 69 16.29 9.38 13.32
C GLY A 69 16.68 8.62 12.06
N GLU A 70 15.74 8.00 11.35
CA GLU A 70 16.04 7.22 10.13
C GLU A 70 16.60 8.07 8.99
N THR A 71 17.46 7.48 8.15
CA THR A 71 17.93 8.16 6.94
C THR A 71 16.85 8.12 5.85
N VAL A 72 16.86 9.08 4.92
CA VAL A 72 15.95 9.04 3.75
C VAL A 72 16.13 7.73 2.96
N LYS A 73 17.37 7.24 2.84
CA LYS A 73 17.68 5.97 2.18
C LYS A 73 17.05 4.78 2.92
N GLY A 74 17.30 4.66 4.23
CA GLY A 74 16.74 3.59 5.04
C GLY A 74 15.20 3.61 5.07
N MET A 75 14.61 4.81 5.08
CA MET A 75 13.16 4.96 4.93
C MET A 75 12.66 4.46 3.57
N GLY A 76 13.40 4.72 2.49
CA GLY A 76 13.11 4.17 1.16
C GLY A 76 13.20 2.66 1.10
N GLU A 77 14.20 2.06 1.75
CA GLU A 77 14.35 0.61 1.86
C GLU A 77 13.20 -0.03 2.65
N ARG A 78 12.77 0.58 3.77
CA ARG A 78 11.66 0.07 4.61
C ARG A 78 10.28 0.24 3.97
N LEU A 79 10.06 1.32 3.21
CA LEU A 79 8.77 1.64 2.60
C LEU A 79 8.67 1.23 1.12
N TYR A 80 9.77 0.75 0.53
CA TYR A 80 9.90 0.49 -0.90
C TYR A 80 9.55 1.70 -1.77
N LEU A 81 10.08 2.87 -1.36
CA LEU A 81 9.87 4.14 -2.04
C LEU A 81 11.19 4.77 -2.46
N ASP A 82 11.20 5.38 -3.64
CA ASP A 82 12.35 6.13 -4.12
C ASP A 82 12.48 7.50 -3.42
N SER A 83 13.67 8.09 -3.53
CA SER A 83 13.97 9.39 -2.92
C SER A 83 13.19 10.55 -3.55
N GLY A 84 12.79 10.46 -4.83
CA GLY A 84 11.95 11.43 -5.52
C GLY A 84 10.52 11.46 -4.96
N THR A 85 10.02 10.33 -4.48
CA THR A 85 8.74 10.23 -3.76
C THR A 85 8.87 10.71 -2.30
N LEU A 86 9.90 10.25 -1.58
CA LEU A 86 10.07 10.55 -0.16
C LEU A 86 10.47 11.99 0.13
N THR A 87 11.37 12.58 -0.65
CA THR A 87 11.88 13.94 -0.40
C THR A 87 10.78 15.00 -0.32
N PRO A 88 9.86 15.12 -1.30
CA PRO A 88 8.77 16.09 -1.21
C PRO A 88 7.77 15.76 -0.09
N LEU A 89 7.54 14.47 0.20
CA LEU A 89 6.69 14.05 1.32
C LEU A 89 7.27 14.52 2.67
N LEU A 90 8.56 14.25 2.89
CA LEU A 90 9.27 14.61 4.12
C LEU A 90 9.39 16.13 4.31
N LYS A 91 9.61 16.89 3.22
CA LYS A 91 9.53 18.36 3.26
C LYS A 91 8.16 18.87 3.70
N ARG A 92 7.08 18.26 3.21
CA ARG A 92 5.71 18.62 3.65
C ARG A 92 5.50 18.28 5.12
N MET A 93 5.93 17.09 5.58
CA MET A 93 5.82 16.71 6.98
C MET A 93 6.64 17.61 7.91
N GLU A 94 7.81 18.09 7.45
CA GLU A 94 8.61 19.10 8.15
C GLU A 94 7.86 20.43 8.26
N SER A 95 7.25 20.92 7.17
CA SER A 95 6.42 22.14 7.23
C SER A 95 5.17 22.01 8.12
N GLN A 96 4.67 20.78 8.31
CA GLN A 96 3.58 20.48 9.23
C GLN A 96 4.06 20.35 10.69
N GLY A 97 5.36 20.48 10.94
CA GLY A 97 5.95 20.36 12.27
C GLY A 97 5.92 18.94 12.83
N LEU A 98 5.78 17.90 11.99
CA LEU A 98 5.73 16.50 12.44
C LEU A 98 7.10 15.86 12.55
N VAL A 99 8.03 16.30 11.70
CA VAL A 99 9.41 15.82 11.65
C VAL A 99 10.37 17.00 11.49
N ARG A 100 11.64 16.79 11.82
CA ARG A 100 12.74 17.70 11.50
C ARG A 100 13.79 16.95 10.68
N ARG A 101 14.44 17.65 9.76
CA ARG A 101 15.45 17.08 8.87
C ARG A 101 16.83 17.61 9.25
N GLU A 102 17.77 16.71 9.47
CA GLU A 102 19.16 17.04 9.80
C GLU A 102 20.11 16.42 8.81
N ARG A 103 21.11 17.17 8.37
CA ARG A 103 22.23 16.60 7.61
C ARG A 103 23.03 15.72 8.56
N SER A 104 23.34 14.51 8.13
CA SER A 104 24.18 13.62 8.94
C SER A 104 25.59 14.21 9.06
N ALA A 105 26.14 14.14 10.27
CA ALA A 105 27.53 14.51 10.53
C ALA A 105 28.52 13.45 10.00
N GLU A 106 28.07 12.19 9.92
CA GLU A 106 28.87 11.05 9.44
C GLU A 106 28.95 11.00 7.91
N ASP A 107 27.91 11.50 7.23
CA ASP A 107 27.87 11.64 5.78
C ASP A 107 27.08 12.89 5.41
N ALA A 108 27.78 13.95 4.99
CA ALA A 108 27.17 15.23 4.63
C ALA A 108 26.16 15.14 3.45
N ARG A 109 26.15 14.01 2.72
CA ARG A 109 25.19 13.70 1.65
C ARG A 109 23.92 13.02 2.18
N SER A 110 23.93 12.50 3.40
CA SER A 110 22.79 11.83 4.03
C SER A 110 21.95 12.80 4.85
N VAL A 111 20.63 12.62 4.80
CA VAL A 111 19.67 13.37 5.62
C VAL A 111 18.96 12.39 6.54
N ARG A 112 18.98 12.71 7.84
CA ARG A 112 18.26 11.99 8.88
C ARG A 112 16.95 12.71 9.21
N ILE A 113 15.93 11.92 9.49
CA ILE A 113 14.58 12.38 9.78
C ILE A 113 14.27 12.02 11.21
N TYR A 114 13.96 13.03 12.03
CA TYR A 114 13.60 12.83 13.43
C TYR A 114 12.19 13.31 13.71
N LEU A 115 11.49 12.66 14.62
CA LEU A 115 10.21 13.14 15.13
C LEU A 115 10.39 14.45 15.91
N THR A 116 9.42 15.35 15.76
CA THR A 116 9.21 16.46 16.69
C THR A 116 8.43 16.00 17.93
N SER A 117 8.20 16.91 18.87
CA SER A 117 7.25 16.71 19.98
C SER A 117 5.86 16.34 19.48
N GLU A 118 5.40 17.02 18.43
CA GLU A 118 4.09 16.87 17.80
C GLU A 118 4.00 15.51 17.11
N GLY A 119 5.01 15.13 16.32
CA GLY A 119 5.10 13.83 15.67
C GLY A 119 5.11 12.66 16.67
N ARG A 120 5.80 12.81 17.80
CA ARG A 120 5.76 11.83 18.90
C ARG A 120 4.39 11.76 19.56
N ALA A 121 3.75 12.91 19.81
CA ALA A 121 2.44 12.97 20.46
C ALA A 121 1.33 12.32 19.62
N LEU A 122 1.44 12.33 18.28
CA LEU A 122 0.48 11.67 17.39
C LEU A 122 0.40 10.16 17.60
N ARG A 123 1.46 9.49 18.06
CA ARG A 123 1.46 8.04 18.29
C ARG A 123 0.31 7.61 19.18
N ARG A 124 0.06 8.35 20.27
CA ARG A 124 -1.03 8.05 21.21
C ARG A 124 -2.42 8.17 20.58
N LYS A 125 -2.60 9.05 19.59
CA LYS A 125 -3.87 9.20 18.87
C LYS A 125 -4.04 8.12 17.80
N ALA A 126 -2.94 7.66 17.23
CA ALA A 126 -2.90 6.66 16.17
C ALA A 126 -3.08 5.20 16.67
N THR A 127 -2.98 4.92 17.97
CA THR A 127 -3.10 3.56 18.53
C THR A 127 -4.42 2.87 18.22
N SER A 128 -5.50 3.63 17.99
CA SER A 128 -6.82 3.09 17.63
C SER A 128 -6.95 2.70 16.15
N ILE A 129 -6.02 3.13 15.29
CA ILE A 129 -6.12 2.89 13.83
C ILE A 129 -6.04 1.40 13.48
N PRO A 130 -5.09 0.60 14.00
CA PRO A 130 -5.01 -0.82 13.67
C PRO A 130 -6.29 -1.58 14.01
N GLU A 131 -6.88 -1.32 15.18
CA GLU A 131 -8.14 -1.93 15.61
C GLU A 131 -9.30 -1.50 14.72
N ALA A 132 -9.45 -0.21 14.46
CA ALA A 132 -10.49 0.30 13.56
C ALA A 132 -10.38 -0.29 12.14
N MET A 133 -9.16 -0.53 11.66
CA MET A 133 -8.91 -1.18 10.38
C MET A 133 -9.22 -2.67 10.43
N ALA A 134 -8.84 -3.39 11.49
CA ALA A 134 -9.19 -4.80 11.66
C ALA A 134 -10.71 -5.01 11.63
N CYS A 135 -11.48 -4.16 12.33
CA CYS A 135 -12.95 -4.20 12.29
C CYS A 135 -13.52 -3.93 10.89
N LYS A 136 -12.92 -3.01 10.12
CA LYS A 136 -13.36 -2.69 8.76
C LYS A 136 -13.07 -3.80 7.75
N LEU A 137 -11.96 -4.51 7.91
CA LEU A 137 -11.54 -5.55 6.97
C LEU A 137 -12.42 -6.80 7.08
N GLY A 138 -12.98 -7.08 8.26
CA GLY A 138 -13.87 -8.23 8.45
C GLY A 138 -13.18 -9.59 8.24
N LEU A 139 -11.86 -9.63 8.24
CA LEU A 139 -11.05 -10.83 8.08
C LEU A 139 -10.78 -11.47 9.44
N THR A 140 -10.77 -12.79 9.48
CA THR A 140 -10.18 -13.53 10.60
C THR A 140 -8.67 -13.29 10.66
N LEU A 141 -8.06 -13.55 11.83
CA LEU A 141 -6.61 -13.47 11.99
C LEU A 141 -5.86 -14.39 11.02
N GLU A 142 -6.41 -15.57 10.75
CA GLU A 142 -5.83 -16.53 9.81
C GLU A 142 -5.86 -16.00 8.37
N GLU A 143 -7.01 -15.49 7.91
CA GLU A 143 -7.15 -14.89 6.58
C GLU A 143 -6.24 -13.69 6.39
N ALA A 144 -6.17 -12.80 7.39
CA ALA A 144 -5.29 -11.63 7.36
C ALA A 144 -3.81 -12.05 7.29
N THR A 145 -3.43 -13.08 8.05
CA THR A 145 -2.05 -13.61 8.06
C THR A 145 -1.70 -14.27 6.72
N ARG A 146 -2.63 -15.05 6.15
CA ARG A 146 -2.46 -15.68 4.83
C ARG A 146 -2.33 -14.61 3.74
N LEU A 147 -3.25 -13.64 3.70
CA LEU A 147 -3.21 -12.54 2.74
C LEU A 147 -1.90 -11.75 2.82
N ARG A 148 -1.45 -11.41 4.03
CA ARG A 148 -0.16 -10.72 4.23
C ARG A 148 1.00 -11.53 3.62
N ARG A 149 1.04 -12.83 3.89
CA ARG A 149 2.09 -13.72 3.36
C ARG A 149 2.05 -13.77 1.83
N ASP A 150 0.87 -13.94 1.23
CA ASP A 150 0.71 -14.08 -0.21
C ASP A 150 1.10 -12.79 -0.95
N VAL A 151 0.69 -11.64 -0.43
CA VAL A 151 1.08 -10.32 -0.98
C VAL A 151 2.58 -10.08 -0.83
N GLN A 152 3.16 -10.42 0.33
CA GLN A 152 4.61 -10.28 0.56
C GLN A 152 5.40 -11.16 -0.42
N ARG A 153 4.99 -12.41 -0.61
CA ARG A 153 5.61 -13.32 -1.58
C ARG A 153 5.51 -12.79 -3.00
N LEU A 154 4.35 -12.28 -3.41
CA LEU A 154 4.17 -11.67 -4.73
C LEU A 154 5.11 -10.47 -4.91
N PHE A 155 5.20 -9.61 -3.90
CA PHE A 155 6.09 -8.46 -3.92
C PHE A 155 7.57 -8.87 -4.06
N GLU A 156 8.01 -9.89 -3.32
CA GLU A 156 9.39 -10.41 -3.40
C GLU A 156 9.72 -10.96 -4.79
N VAL A 157 8.82 -11.77 -5.38
CA VAL A 157 8.99 -12.32 -6.73
C VAL A 157 9.14 -11.20 -7.77
N LEU A 158 8.29 -10.17 -7.70
CA LEU A 158 8.31 -9.06 -8.64
C LEU A 158 9.52 -8.14 -8.44
N SER A 159 9.96 -7.94 -7.20
CA SER A 159 11.11 -7.06 -6.88
C SER A 159 12.46 -7.71 -7.21
N GLN A 160 12.56 -9.04 -7.17
CA GLN A 160 13.75 -9.80 -7.57
C GLN A 160 13.94 -9.86 -9.10
N SER A 161 12.85 -9.73 -9.86
CA SER A 161 12.84 -9.84 -11.33
C SER A 161 13.58 -8.70 -12.07
N HIS A 162 14.07 -7.68 -11.35
CA HIS A 162 14.82 -6.55 -11.92
C HIS A 162 16.35 -6.77 -12.01
N VAL A 163 16.88 -7.90 -11.56
CA VAL A 163 18.34 -8.18 -11.62
C VAL A 163 18.76 -8.94 -12.89
N ASP A 164 17.85 -9.70 -13.52
CA ASP A 164 18.23 -10.64 -14.59
C ASP A 164 17.95 -10.16 -16.03
N SER A 165 17.31 -9.00 -16.22
CA SER A 165 17.00 -8.45 -17.56
C SER A 165 18.02 -7.43 -18.08
N ALA A 166 19.17 -7.29 -17.40
CA ALA A 166 20.28 -6.44 -17.82
C ALA A 166 21.57 -7.27 -17.97
N LYS A 167 21.58 -8.19 -18.94
CA LYS A 167 22.79 -8.75 -19.55
C LYS A 167 22.59 -8.91 -21.05
#